data_AF-A0A6G8CIW4-F1
#
_entry.id   AF-A0A6G8CIW4-F1
#
_cell.length_a   1.000
_cell.length_b   1.000
_cell.length_c   1.000
_cell.angle_alpha   90.00
_cell.angle_beta   90.00
_cell.angle_gamma   90.00
#
_symmetry.space_group_name_H-M   'P 1'
#
loop_
_entity.id
_entity.type
_entity.pdbx_description
1 polymer ?
#
loop_
_entity_poly.entity_id
_entity_poly.type
_entity_poly.pdbx_seq_one_letter_code
_entity_poly.pdbx_strand_id
1 'polypeptide(L)'
;MNAEVLDENVDTVRDEKSGETAPRHLFFKGIAGLVLGFPLSLWISWLLMYTGLGPAFSPARDQVAMWLVVPLWCTVLCLSFLAGTRLRCLVWLLAANALAAGMWWVMQ
;
A
#
# COMPACT_ATOMS: atom_id res chain seq x y z
N MET A 1 47.24 11.04 -15.85
CA MET A 1 46.43 10.52 -16.97
C MET A 1 45.61 9.29 -16.58
N ASN A 2 46.16 8.25 -15.94
CA ASN A 2 45.36 7.06 -15.56
C ASN A 2 44.41 7.26 -14.36
N ALA A 3 44.77 8.12 -13.39
CA ALA A 3 43.93 8.34 -12.20
C ALA A 3 42.65 9.13 -12.52
N GLU A 4 42.75 10.13 -13.40
CA GLU A 4 41.61 10.97 -13.82
C GLU A 4 40.58 10.17 -14.63
N VAL A 5 41.06 9.26 -15.50
CA VAL A 5 40.21 8.34 -16.28
C VAL A 5 39.52 7.31 -15.40
N LEU A 6 40.16 6.89 -14.28
CA LEU A 6 39.53 5.98 -13.32
C LEU A 6 38.42 6.67 -12.51
N ASP A 7 38.61 7.94 -12.13
CA ASP A 7 37.62 8.72 -11.39
C ASP A 7 36.38 9.00 -12.25
N GLU A 8 36.59 9.37 -13.53
CA GLU A 8 35.51 9.59 -14.51
C GLU A 8 34.70 8.30 -14.77
N ASN A 9 35.35 7.14 -14.81
CA ASN A 9 34.66 5.85 -14.95
C ASN A 9 33.85 5.48 -13.70
N VAL A 10 34.40 5.75 -12.51
CA VAL A 10 33.69 5.50 -11.24
C VAL A 10 32.45 6.39 -11.12
N ASP A 11 32.54 7.66 -11.49
CA ASP A 11 31.40 8.58 -11.43
C ASP A 11 30.33 8.27 -12.48
N THR A 12 30.72 7.92 -13.70
CA THR A 12 29.77 7.49 -14.75
C THR A 12 29.02 6.21 -14.37
N VAL A 13 29.71 5.21 -13.83
CA VAL A 13 29.09 3.97 -13.32
C VAL A 13 28.18 4.25 -12.12
N ARG A 14 28.54 5.22 -11.26
CA ARG A 14 27.76 5.61 -10.09
C ARG A 14 26.48 6.35 -10.49
N ASP A 15 26.53 7.20 -11.50
CA ASP A 15 25.36 7.89 -12.06
C ASP A 15 24.41 6.92 -12.79
N GLU A 16 24.94 5.96 -13.56
CA GLU A 16 24.13 4.90 -14.17
C GLU A 16 23.41 4.05 -13.10
N LYS A 17 24.12 3.64 -12.03
CA LYS A 17 23.50 2.92 -10.90
C LYS A 17 22.48 3.75 -10.13
N SER A 18 22.73 5.05 -9.98
CA SER A 18 21.82 5.98 -9.29
C SER A 18 20.50 6.14 -10.06
N GLY A 19 20.58 6.31 -11.39
CA GLY A 19 19.43 6.39 -12.28
C GLY A 19 18.56 5.12 -12.29
N GLU A 20 19.16 3.93 -12.17
CA GLU A 20 18.42 2.65 -12.18
C GLU A 20 17.72 2.31 -10.85
N THR A 21 18.14 2.90 -9.74
CA THR A 21 17.55 2.63 -8.42
C THR A 21 16.28 3.45 -8.14
N ALA A 22 16.11 4.59 -8.79
CA ALA A 22 14.93 5.43 -8.64
C ALA A 22 13.64 4.80 -9.25
N PRO A 23 13.61 4.28 -10.48
CA PRO A 23 12.39 3.67 -11.05
C PRO A 23 11.88 2.48 -10.23
N ARG A 24 12.81 1.64 -9.76
CA ARG A 24 12.49 0.44 -8.96
C ARG A 24 11.84 0.78 -7.62
N HIS A 25 12.16 1.94 -7.05
CA HIS A 25 11.57 2.36 -5.77
C HIS A 25 10.10 2.72 -5.88
N LEU A 26 9.71 3.38 -6.96
CA LEU A 26 8.34 3.79 -7.24
C LEU A 26 7.50 2.58 -7.60
N PHE A 27 8.03 1.67 -8.41
CA PHE A 27 7.35 0.44 -8.81
C PHE A 27 7.05 -0.47 -7.62
N PHE A 28 8.01 -0.63 -6.71
CA PHE A 28 7.81 -1.41 -5.49
C PHE A 28 6.77 -0.78 -4.55
N LYS A 29 6.72 0.56 -4.44
CA LYS A 29 5.69 1.26 -3.65
C LYS A 29 4.29 1.09 -4.25
N GLY A 30 4.19 1.16 -5.57
CA GLY A 30 2.95 0.89 -6.30
C GLY A 30 2.44 -0.53 -6.06
N ILE A 31 3.30 -1.55 -6.26
CA ILE A 31 2.94 -2.95 -6.04
C ILE A 31 2.59 -3.22 -4.57
N ALA A 32 3.36 -2.67 -3.62
CA ALA A 32 3.07 -2.84 -2.19
C ALA A 32 1.71 -2.25 -1.82
N GLY A 33 1.39 -1.03 -2.29
CA GLY A 33 0.08 -0.43 -2.09
C GLY A 33 -1.05 -1.19 -2.79
N LEU A 34 -0.78 -1.77 -3.95
CA LEU A 34 -1.75 -2.54 -4.72
C LEU A 34 -2.09 -3.87 -4.03
N VAL A 35 -1.06 -4.62 -3.64
CA VAL A 35 -1.20 -5.95 -3.01
C VAL A 35 -1.66 -5.85 -1.56
N LEU A 36 -1.11 -4.92 -0.76
CA LEU A 36 -1.49 -4.78 0.66
C LEU A 36 -2.71 -3.88 0.87
N GLY A 37 -3.00 -2.98 -0.06
CA GLY A 37 -4.18 -2.12 0.03
C GLY A 37 -5.48 -2.83 -0.27
N PHE A 38 -5.47 -3.84 -1.14
CA PHE A 38 -6.67 -4.62 -1.47
C PHE A 38 -7.29 -5.33 -0.24
N PRO A 39 -6.54 -6.16 0.53
CA PRO A 39 -7.08 -6.79 1.73
C PRO A 39 -7.49 -5.77 2.79
N LEU A 40 -6.77 -4.65 2.93
CA LEU A 40 -7.12 -3.60 3.88
C LEU A 40 -8.49 -2.98 3.56
N SER A 41 -8.73 -2.68 2.29
CA SER A 41 -10.02 -2.13 1.83
C SER A 41 -11.18 -3.09 2.03
N LEU A 42 -10.95 -4.39 1.86
CA LEU A 42 -11.95 -5.41 2.16
C LEU A 42 -12.30 -5.42 3.65
N TRP A 43 -11.29 -5.44 4.52
CA TRP A 43 -11.51 -5.41 5.97
C TRP A 43 -12.24 -4.15 6.43
N ILE A 44 -11.84 -2.97 5.94
CA ILE A 44 -12.48 -1.69 6.31
C ILE A 44 -13.91 -1.63 5.79
N SER A 45 -14.15 -2.07 4.54
CA SER A 45 -15.51 -2.13 3.98
C SER A 45 -16.41 -3.03 4.82
N TRP A 46 -15.92 -4.22 5.19
CA TRP A 46 -16.62 -5.12 6.09
C TRP A 46 -16.86 -4.49 7.45
N LEU A 47 -15.86 -3.87 8.08
CA LEU A 47 -16.01 -3.25 9.40
C LEU A 47 -17.05 -2.12 9.35
N LEU A 48 -17.00 -1.23 8.35
CA LEU A 48 -17.98 -0.14 8.20
C LEU A 48 -19.40 -0.66 8.01
N MET A 49 -19.56 -1.74 7.25
CA MET A 49 -20.90 -2.27 6.99
C MET A 49 -21.38 -3.15 8.13
N TYR A 50 -20.55 -4.03 8.69
CA TYR A 50 -20.91 -5.12 9.60
C TYR A 50 -20.81 -4.83 11.10
N THR A 51 -20.38 -3.63 11.50
CA THR A 51 -20.26 -3.23 12.93
C THR A 51 -21.58 -2.84 13.62
N GLY A 52 -22.69 -2.71 12.88
CA GLY A 52 -23.99 -2.28 13.44
C GLY A 52 -24.98 -3.42 13.68
N LEU A 53 -25.89 -3.23 14.65
CA LEU A 53 -27.06 -4.10 14.97
C LEU A 53 -28.11 -4.21 13.83
N GLY A 54 -27.74 -3.91 12.59
CA GLY A 54 -28.63 -4.03 11.43
C GLY A 54 -28.91 -5.49 11.06
N PRO A 55 -29.94 -5.75 10.24
CA PRO A 55 -30.24 -7.09 9.76
C PRO A 55 -29.00 -7.76 9.15
N ALA A 56 -28.76 -9.02 9.53
CA ALA A 56 -27.60 -9.78 9.08
C ALA A 56 -27.52 -9.90 7.54
N PHE A 57 -28.68 -9.89 6.87
CA PHE A 57 -28.78 -9.90 5.41
C PHE A 57 -29.57 -8.69 4.92
N SER A 58 -28.89 -7.82 4.17
CA SER A 58 -29.51 -6.72 3.43
C SER A 58 -28.78 -6.57 2.09
N PRO A 59 -29.42 -6.90 0.95
CA PRO A 59 -28.79 -6.82 -0.37
C PRO A 59 -28.22 -5.44 -0.69
N ALA A 60 -28.84 -4.37 -0.18
CA ALA A 60 -28.34 -3.01 -0.35
C ALA A 60 -27.03 -2.77 0.41
N ARG A 61 -26.87 -3.35 1.61
CA ARG A 61 -25.65 -3.26 2.42
C ARG A 61 -24.48 -3.95 1.73
N ASP A 62 -24.73 -5.11 1.14
CA ASP A 62 -23.69 -5.87 0.41
C ASP A 62 -23.24 -5.16 -0.86
N GLN A 63 -24.17 -4.51 -1.59
CA GLN A 63 -23.82 -3.67 -2.72
C GLN A 63 -22.97 -2.47 -2.29
N VAL A 64 -23.35 -1.78 -1.22
CA VAL A 64 -22.56 -0.67 -0.67
C VAL A 64 -21.18 -1.15 -0.21
N ALA A 65 -21.10 -2.31 0.44
CA ALA A 65 -19.83 -2.92 0.82
C ALA A 65 -18.93 -3.17 -0.41
N MET A 66 -19.48 -3.73 -1.49
CA MET A 66 -18.75 -3.93 -2.74
C MET A 66 -18.24 -2.62 -3.34
N TRP A 67 -19.09 -1.60 -3.40
CA TRP A 67 -18.73 -0.30 -3.97
C TRP A 67 -17.72 0.47 -3.14
N LEU A 68 -17.67 0.26 -1.81
CA LEU A 68 -16.71 0.93 -0.92
C LEU A 68 -15.27 0.40 -1.06
N VAL A 69 -15.08 -0.83 -1.53
CA VAL A 69 -13.73 -1.42 -1.67
C VAL A 69 -12.88 -0.61 -2.65
N VAL A 70 -13.46 -0.21 -3.79
CA VAL A 70 -12.76 0.53 -4.85
C VAL A 70 -12.20 1.89 -4.39
N PRO A 71 -13.02 2.82 -3.84
CA PRO A 71 -12.52 4.10 -3.36
C PRO A 71 -11.53 3.93 -2.21
N LEU A 72 -11.76 3.00 -1.28
CA LEU A 72 -10.80 2.69 -0.21
C LEU A 72 -9.47 2.23 -0.79
N TRP A 73 -9.50 1.34 -1.80
CA TRP A 73 -8.28 0.83 -2.42
C TRP A 73 -7.51 1.94 -3.15
N CYS A 74 -8.21 2.81 -3.88
CA CYS A 74 -7.61 4.00 -4.50
C CYS A 74 -6.98 4.94 -3.46
N THR A 75 -7.63 5.19 -2.32
CA THR A 75 -7.04 6.05 -1.27
C THR A 75 -5.74 5.45 -0.70
N VAL A 76 -5.71 4.14 -0.46
CA VAL A 76 -4.51 3.44 0.02
C VAL A 76 -3.38 3.48 -1.00
N LEU A 77 -3.70 3.32 -2.29
CA LEU A 77 -2.75 3.49 -3.39
C LEU A 77 -2.17 4.90 -3.40
N CYS A 78 -3.00 5.95 -3.29
CA CYS A 78 -2.54 7.34 -3.22
C CYS A 78 -1.63 7.59 -1.99
N LEU A 79 -2.01 7.08 -0.81
CA LEU A 79 -1.17 7.19 0.40
C LEU A 79 0.18 6.49 0.23
N SER A 80 0.22 5.38 -0.52
CA SER A 80 1.46 4.62 -0.76
C SER A 80 2.49 5.42 -1.56
N PHE A 81 2.03 6.32 -2.44
CA PHE A 81 2.89 7.25 -3.15
C PHE A 81 3.33 8.44 -2.29
N LEU A 82 2.48 8.90 -1.36
CA LEU A 82 2.77 10.03 -0.47
C LEU A 82 3.80 9.69 0.62
N ALA A 83 3.93 8.42 1.01
CA ALA A 83 4.88 8.00 2.02
C ALA A 83 6.33 8.14 1.53
N GLY A 84 7.12 9.03 2.16
CA GLY A 84 8.51 9.29 1.78
C GLY A 84 9.49 8.10 1.92
N THR A 85 9.12 7.03 2.64
CA THR A 85 10.01 5.87 2.89
C THR A 85 9.28 4.54 2.66
N ARG A 86 9.90 3.63 1.89
CA ARG A 86 9.33 2.32 1.50
C ARG A 86 8.94 1.47 2.72
N LEU A 87 9.81 1.39 3.73
CA LEU A 87 9.56 0.63 4.96
C LEU A 87 8.40 1.20 5.80
N ARG A 88 8.31 2.53 5.93
CA ARG A 88 7.22 3.15 6.71
C ARG A 88 5.86 2.89 6.08
N CYS A 89 5.78 2.94 4.75
CA CYS A 89 4.56 2.61 4.02
C CYS A 89 4.14 1.16 4.28
N LEU A 90 5.09 0.22 4.15
CA LEU A 90 4.84 -1.20 4.31
C LEU A 90 4.46 -1.55 5.76
N VAL A 91 5.17 -1.00 6.75
CA VAL A 91 4.85 -1.18 8.17
C VAL A 91 3.48 -0.61 8.49
N TRP A 92 3.13 0.58 7.99
CA TRP A 92 1.80 1.15 8.20
C TRP A 92 0.69 0.32 7.56
N LEU A 93 0.90 -0.16 6.33
CA LEU A 93 -0.07 -1.01 5.64
C LEU A 93 -0.26 -2.36 6.34
N LEU A 94 0.83 -2.95 6.81
CA LEU A 94 0.82 -4.24 7.48
C LEU A 94 0.24 -4.12 8.90
N ALA A 95 0.57 -3.04 9.62
CA ALA A 95 -0.05 -2.70 10.89
C ALA A 95 -1.55 -2.40 10.75
N ALA A 96 -1.96 -1.66 9.71
CA ALA A 96 -3.36 -1.39 9.45
C ALA A 96 -4.14 -2.67 9.11
N ASN A 97 -3.55 -3.58 8.31
CA ASN A 97 -4.15 -4.89 8.05
C ASN A 97 -4.26 -5.73 9.33
N ALA A 98 -3.19 -5.78 10.13
CA ALA A 98 -3.19 -6.52 11.39
C ALA A 98 -4.21 -5.96 12.39
N LEU A 99 -4.34 -4.63 12.48
CA LEU A 99 -5.37 -3.99 13.31
C LEU A 99 -6.77 -4.31 12.82
N ALA A 100 -7.02 -4.25 11.51
CA ALA A 100 -8.34 -4.55 10.95
C ALA A 100 -8.73 -6.01 11.16
N ALA A 101 -7.78 -6.95 10.95
CA ALA A 101 -7.97 -8.37 11.24
C ALA A 101 -8.17 -8.63 12.74
N GLY A 102 -7.41 -7.97 13.61
CA GLY A 102 -7.54 -8.08 15.06
C GLY A 102 -8.88 -7.54 15.55
N MET A 103 -9.34 -6.41 15.02
CA MET A 103 -10.64 -5.82 15.35
C MET A 103 -11.78 -6.76 14.98
N TRP A 104 -11.71 -7.37 13.80
CA TRP A 104 -12.68 -8.37 13.39
C TRP A 104 -12.67 -9.60 14.30
N TRP A 105 -11.48 -10.10 14.65
CA TRP A 105 -11.35 -11.25 15.54
C TRP A 105 -11.94 -10.98 16.94
N VAL A 106 -11.88 -9.74 17.41
CA VAL A 106 -12.51 -9.31 18.67
C VAL A 106 -14.03 -9.18 18.55
N MET A 107 -14.56 -8.89 17.35
CA MET A 107 -15.99 -8.70 17.11
C MET A 107 -16.76 -9.99 16.78
N GLN A 108 -16.06 -11.07 16.43
CA GLN A 108 -16.63 -12.39 16.17
C GLN A 108 -16.87 -13.17 17.46
#